data_AF-A0A7C1NEV0-F1
#
_entry.id   AF-A0A7C1NEV0-F1
#
_cell.length_a   1.000
_cell.length_b   1.000
_cell.length_c   1.000
_cell.angle_alpha   90.00
_cell.angle_beta   90.00
_cell.angle_gamma   90.00
#
_symmetry.space_group_name_H-M   'P 1'
#
loop_
_entity.id
_entity.type
_entity.pdbx_description
1 polymer ?
#
loop_
_entity_poly.entity_id
_entity_poly.type
_entity_poly.pdbx_seq_one_letter_code
_entity_poly.pdbx_strand_id
1 'polypeptide(L)' 'MSYEEISKVHKELGKLMEEGFQLGQKATQEFASQNNISVEDLVGGKVDPMMLIKFYRHLSDSSGIIANEEIP' A
#
# COMPACT_ATOMS: atom_id res chain seq x y z
N MET A 1 -21.25 12.81 20.33
CA MET A 1 -19.81 12.71 20.06
C MET A 1 -19.20 14.07 20.39
N SER A 2 -18.29 14.14 21.37
CA SER A 2 -17.62 15.37 21.79
C SER A 2 -16.52 15.76 20.80
N TYR A 3 -16.07 17.02 20.87
CA TYR A 3 -14.96 17.50 20.04
C TYR A 3 -13.66 16.70 20.27
N GLU A 4 -13.43 16.25 21.50
CA GLU A 4 -12.27 15.41 21.84
C GLU A 4 -12.34 14.02 21.18
N GLU A 5 -13.52 13.42 21.11
CA GLU A 5 -13.75 12.14 20.42
C GLU A 5 -13.51 12.29 18.92
N ILE A 6 -13.99 13.39 18.31
CA ILE A 6 -13.75 13.69 16.89
C ILE A 6 -12.25 13.89 16.62
N SER A 7 -11.53 14.62 17.48
CA SER A 7 -10.09 14.87 17.29
C SER A 7 -9.24 13.60 17.36
N LYS A 8 -9.58 12.65 18.25
CA LYS A 8 -8.89 11.35 18.34
C LYS A 8 -9.06 10.52 17.08
N VAL A 9 -10.29 10.41 16.57
CA VAL A 9 -10.59 9.68 15.32
C VAL A 9 -9.79 10.24 14.15
N HIS A 10 -9.64 11.57 14.04
CA HIS A 10 -8.86 12.17 12.96
C HIS A 10 -7.36 11.86 13.07
N LYS A 11 -6.80 11.83 14.29
CA LYS A 11 -5.40 11.48 14.51
C LYS A 11 -5.12 10.02 14.18
N GLU A 12 -5.99 9.12 14.62
CA GLU A 12 -5.90 7.69 14.32
C GLU A 12 -6.03 7.42 12.83
N LEU A 13 -6.99 8.08 12.16
CA LEU A 13 -7.13 8.00 10.70
C LEU A 13 -5.86 8.48 9.98
N GLY A 14 -5.29 9.60 10.41
CA GLY A 14 -4.04 10.12 9.86
C GLY A 14 -2.88 9.12 9.98
N LYS A 15 -2.76 8.47 11.14
CA LYS A 15 -1.74 7.45 11.39
C LYS A 15 -1.93 6.21 10.50
N LEU A 16 -3.16 5.72 10.37
CA LEU A 16 -3.48 4.59 9.50
C LEU A 16 -3.22 4.90 8.02
N MET A 17 -3.49 6.14 7.58
CA MET A 17 -3.18 6.57 6.22
C MET A 17 -1.66 6.62 5.98
N GLU A 18 -0.89 7.11 6.94
CA GLU A 18 0.58 7.14 6.85
C GLU A 18 1.18 5.73 6.81
N GLU A 19 0.73 4.83 7.68
CA GLU A 19 1.14 3.42 7.70
C GLU A 19 0.79 2.73 6.38
N GLY A 20 -0.44 2.92 5.87
CA GLY A 20 -0.85 2.39 4.57
C GLY A 20 0.00 2.92 3.40
N PHE A 21 0.37 4.20 3.43
CA PHE A 21 1.24 4.79 2.41
C PHE A 21 2.65 4.18 2.43
N GLN A 22 3.25 4.03 3.61
CA GLN A 22 4.58 3.42 3.77
C GLN A 22 4.60 1.96 3.31
N LEU A 23 3.55 1.20 3.65
CA LEU A 23 3.39 -0.19 3.23
C LEU A 23 3.26 -0.31 1.70
N GLY A 24 2.41 0.52 1.09
CA GLY A 24 2.25 0.56 -0.36
C GLY A 24 3.55 0.94 -1.08
N GLN A 25 4.31 1.90 -0.53
CA GLN A 25 5.61 2.29 -1.06
C GLN A 25 6.61 1.14 -1.02
N LYS A 26 6.69 0.43 0.11
CA LYS A 26 7.59 -0.72 0.28
C LYS A 26 7.25 -1.85 -0.69
N ALA A 27 5.98 -2.24 -0.78
CA ALA A 27 5.53 -3.29 -1.71
C ALA A 27 5.80 -2.91 -3.18
N THR A 28 5.65 -1.62 -3.53
CA THR A 28 5.98 -1.11 -4.87
C THR A 28 7.47 -1.23 -5.17
N GLN A 29 8.33 -0.87 -4.22
CA GLN A 29 9.79 -0.99 -4.37
C GLN A 29 10.24 -2.45 -4.49
N GLU A 30 9.68 -3.35 -3.68
CA GLU A 30 9.97 -4.77 -3.72
C GLU A 30 9.57 -5.38 -5.07
N PHE A 31 8.36 -5.11 -5.56
CA PHE A 31 7.91 -5.59 -6.87
C PHE A 31 8.79 -5.06 -8.00
N ALA A 32 9.11 -3.77 -7.99
CA ALA A 32 9.97 -3.13 -8.99
C ALA A 32 11.36 -3.78 -9.02
N SER A 33 11.95 -4.03 -7.86
CA SER A 33 13.25 -4.72 -7.73
C SER A 33 13.20 -6.16 -8.25
N GLN A 34 12.17 -6.93 -7.89
CA GLN A 34 12.01 -8.33 -8.31
C GLN A 34 11.81 -8.49 -9.81
N ASN A 35 11.21 -7.49 -10.47
CA ASN A 35 10.91 -7.54 -11.90
C ASN A 35 11.89 -6.72 -12.75
N ASN A 36 12.92 -6.12 -12.12
CA ASN A 36 13.92 -5.27 -12.78
C ASN A 36 13.30 -4.11 -13.58
N ILE A 37 12.39 -3.38 -12.94
CA ILE A 37 11.66 -2.23 -13.53
C ILE A 37 11.82 -1.04 -12.60
N SER A 38 11.78 0.18 -13.15
CA SER A 38 11.77 1.38 -12.32
C SER A 38 10.41 1.56 -11.63
N VAL A 39 10.41 2.10 -10.40
CA VAL A 39 9.16 2.47 -9.73
C VAL A 39 8.37 3.49 -10.55
N GLU A 40 9.06 4.39 -11.25
CA GLU A 40 8.46 5.43 -12.08
C GLU A 40 7.69 4.85 -13.28
N ASP A 41 8.23 3.83 -13.94
CA ASP A 41 7.55 3.17 -15.06
C ASP A 41 6.36 2.34 -14.58
N LEU A 42 6.49 1.72 -13.41
CA LEU A 42 5.42 0.93 -12.78
C LEU A 42 4.23 1.81 -12.36
N VAL A 43 4.49 2.88 -11.61
CA VAL A 43 3.47 3.83 -11.12
C VAL A 43 2.93 4.69 -12.27
N GLY A 44 3.77 5.05 -13.22
CA GLY A 44 3.39 5.79 -14.42
C GLY A 44 2.61 4.97 -15.45
N GLY A 45 2.40 3.66 -15.22
CA GLY A 45 1.68 2.79 -16.13
C GLY A 45 2.37 2.57 -17.48
N LYS A 46 3.70 2.73 -17.53
CA LYS A 46 4.53 2.57 -18.74
C LYS A 46 5.01 1.13 -18.95
N VAL A 47 4.56 0.22 -18.11
CA VAL A 47 4.79 -1.23 -18.23
C VAL A 47 3.71 -1.88 -19.09
N ASP A 48 3.95 -3.11 -19.54
CA ASP A 48 2.90 -3.84 -20.25
C ASP A 48 1.69 -4.13 -19.32
N PRO A 49 0.47 -4.27 -19.87
CA PRO A 49 -0.73 -4.45 -19.06
C PRO A 49 -0.70 -5.69 -18.16
N MET A 50 0.00 -6.77 -18.56
CA MET A 50 0.09 -7.98 -17.75
C MET A 50 0.96 -7.74 -16.51
N MET A 51 2.04 -6.97 -16.66
CA MET A 51 2.88 -6.52 -15.56
C MET A 51 2.12 -5.61 -14.58
N LEU A 52 1.29 -4.71 -15.11
CA LEU A 52 0.44 -3.84 -14.30
C LEU A 52 -0.57 -4.65 -13.47
N ILE A 53 -1.20 -5.67 -14.07
CA ILE A 53 -2.11 -6.58 -13.37
C ILE A 53 -1.38 -7.35 -12.26
N LYS A 54 -0.18 -7.86 -12.54
CA LYS A 54 0.64 -8.55 -11.53
C LYS A 54 1.02 -7.63 -10.37
N PHE A 55 1.33 -6.38 -10.66
CA PHE A 55 1.64 -5.38 -9.66
C PHE A 55 0.46 -5.10 -8.73
N TYR A 56 -0.73 -4.84 -9.28
CA TYR A 56 -1.92 -4.62 -8.45
C TYR A 56 -2.31 -5.84 -7.63
N ARG A 57 -2.15 -7.05 -8.18
CA ARG A 57 -2.32 -8.28 -7.41
C ARG A 57 -1.32 -8.36 -6.26
N HIS A 58 -0.04 -8.08 -6.51
CA HIS A 58 0.99 -8.05 -5.47
C HIS A 58 0.66 -7.03 -4.37
N LEU A 59 0.21 -5.83 -4.71
CA LEU A 59 -0.24 -4.84 -3.72
C LEU A 59 -1.42 -5.34 -2.88
N SER A 60 -2.40 -5.98 -3.51
CA SER A 60 -3.55 -6.56 -2.82
C SER A 60 -3.14 -7.69 -1.88
N ASP A 61 -2.25 -8.58 -2.33
CA ASP A 61 -1.76 -9.70 -1.53
C ASP A 61 -0.93 -9.20 -0.33
N SER A 62 -0.03 -8.25 -0.56
CA SER A 62 0.76 -7.61 0.51
C SER A 62 -0.12 -6.85 1.52
N SER A 63 -1.25 -6.27 1.09
CA SER A 63 -2.20 -5.63 1.99
C SER A 63 -3.05 -6.66 2.77
N GLY A 64 -3.36 -7.81 2.16
CA GLY A 64 -4.12 -8.89 2.78
C GLY A 64 -3.32 -9.72 3.79
N ILE A 65 -2.00 -9.82 3.62
CA ILE A 65 -1.11 -10.49 4.60
C ILE A 65 -1.06 -9.68 5.90
N ILE A 66 -0.99 -8.35 5.81
CA ILE A 66 -0.96 -7.45 6.97
C ILE A 66 -2.27 -7.51 7.76
N ALA A 67 -3.41 -7.62 7.07
CA ALA A 67 -4.72 -7.78 7.71
C ALA A 67 -4.91 -9.15 8.39
N ASN A 68 -4.16 -10.19 8.00
CA ASN A 68 -4.25 -11.53 8.59
C ASN A 68 -3.21 -11.79 9.70
N GLU A 69 -2.10 -11.06 9.74
CA GLU A 69 -1.14 -11.17 10.85
C GLU A 69 -1.64 -10.48 12.14
N GLU A 70 -2.59 -9.56 12.07
CA GLU A 70 -3.18 -8.88 13.23
C GLU A 70 -4.47 -9.52 13.78
N ILE A 71 -4.94 -10.64 13.20
CA ILE A 71 -6.07 -11.39 13.74
C ILE A 71 -5.54 -12.68 14.40
N PRO A 72 -5.54 -12.78 15.75
CA PRO A 72 -5.16 -14.01 16.45
C PRO A 72 -6.15 -15.16 16.24
#